data_AF-A0A1H9GQ36-F1
#
_entry.id   AF-A0A1H9GQ36-F1
#
_cell.length_a   1.000
_cell.length_b   1.000
_cell.length_c   1.000
_cell.angle_alpha   90.00
_cell.angle_beta   90.00
_cell.angle_gamma   90.00
#
_symmetry.space_group_name_H-M   'P 1'
#
loop_
_entity.id
_entity.type
_entity.pdbx_description
1 polymer ?
#
loop_
_entity_poly.entity_id
_entity_poly.type
_entity_poly.pdbx_seq_one_letter_code
_entity_poly.pdbx_strand_id
1 'polypeptide(L)'
;MQDDDRVDNLNRERPDGWKDGGLFPFIEEGWGNSLATFANKNILCRRLTEVDTLFMDIQSDLKVLRTTQLVPSLLFMRAFGAFRSTVAVSLAMPTDAFALMRSSLESAGYALYIYGDETLAEAWLRRDESKKTRQTVRDRVTQGLVKDAIKAVDVQLLGTYSTLYERAIDFGAHPNEKAVLTNLASASIRDASSIQYKLLGGDGPLLDGALRSSVQAGICVLRIFQYVFPERYASIDMTSRIHRVSQGF
;
A
#
# COMPACT_ATOMS: atom_id res chain seq x y z
N MET A 1 16.34 -20.67 11.88
CA MET A 1 14.90 -20.95 12.07
C MET A 1 14.62 -22.19 11.26
N GLN A 2 14.35 -23.31 11.91
CA GLN A 2 14.06 -24.59 11.26
C GLN A 2 12.88 -24.39 10.31
N ASP A 3 12.98 -24.92 9.07
CA ASP A 3 11.85 -25.05 8.16
C ASP A 3 10.85 -26.00 8.82
N ASP A 4 9.92 -25.40 9.55
CA ASP A 4 8.71 -26.06 10.03
C ASP A 4 7.89 -26.46 8.80
N ASP A 5 7.41 -27.70 8.78
CA ASP A 5 6.66 -28.32 7.69
C ASP A 5 5.58 -27.36 7.18
N ARG A 6 5.87 -26.63 6.10
CA ARG A 6 4.91 -25.70 5.51
C ARG A 6 3.79 -26.52 4.91
N VAL A 7 2.74 -26.65 5.70
CA VAL A 7 1.47 -27.21 5.27
C VAL A 7 0.99 -26.44 4.04
N ASP A 8 0.86 -27.15 2.91
CA ASP A 8 0.17 -26.65 1.74
C ASP A 8 -1.34 -26.65 2.00
N ASN A 9 -1.87 -25.49 2.41
CA ASN A 9 -3.29 -25.30 2.66
C ASN A 9 -4.12 -25.16 1.38
N LEU A 10 -3.52 -25.02 0.19
CA LEU A 10 -4.28 -24.85 -1.05
C LEU A 10 -4.92 -26.17 -1.48
N ASN A 11 -4.20 -27.28 -1.30
CA ASN A 11 -4.61 -28.62 -1.68
C ASN A 11 -5.40 -29.37 -0.60
N ARG A 12 -5.62 -28.77 0.57
CA ARG A 12 -6.43 -29.36 1.64
C ARG A 12 -7.92 -29.24 1.33
N GLU A 13 -8.65 -30.27 1.72
CA GLU A 13 -10.11 -30.17 1.79
C GLU A 13 -10.50 -29.02 2.71
N ARG A 14 -11.52 -28.26 2.32
CA ARG A 14 -12.01 -27.14 3.12
C ARG A 14 -12.69 -27.70 4.38
N PRO A 15 -12.48 -27.08 5.57
CA PRO A 15 -13.08 -27.57 6.80
C PRO A 15 -14.60 -27.49 6.75
N ASP A 16 -15.26 -28.27 7.62
CA ASP A 16 -16.70 -28.18 7.84
C ASP A 16 -17.12 -26.73 8.11
N GLY A 17 -18.22 -26.31 7.50
CA GLY A 17 -18.74 -24.96 7.59
C GLY A 17 -18.09 -23.92 6.67
N TRP A 18 -17.04 -24.27 5.90
CA TRP A 18 -16.43 -23.33 4.93
C TRP A 18 -17.42 -22.84 3.87
N LYS A 19 -18.36 -23.71 3.48
CA LYS A 19 -19.40 -23.40 2.48
C LYS A 19 -20.70 -22.91 3.12
N ASP A 20 -20.72 -22.70 4.44
CA ASP A 20 -21.89 -22.18 5.14
C ASP A 20 -21.99 -20.68 4.89
N GLY A 21 -22.75 -20.30 3.86
CA GLY A 21 -22.94 -18.92 3.45
C GLY A 21 -21.96 -18.44 2.38
N GLY A 22 -21.94 -17.13 2.14
CA GLY A 22 -21.25 -16.54 0.98
C GLY A 22 -19.83 -16.03 1.23
N LEU A 23 -19.42 -15.80 2.48
CA LEU A 23 -18.17 -15.07 2.79
C LEU A 23 -16.90 -15.81 2.38
N PHE A 24 -16.73 -17.06 2.80
CA PHE A 24 -15.51 -17.81 2.50
C PHE A 24 -15.45 -18.32 1.06
N PRO A 25 -16.57 -18.76 0.43
CA PRO A 25 -16.60 -18.98 -1.01
C PRO A 25 -16.21 -17.74 -1.82
N PHE A 26 -16.66 -16.55 -1.40
CA PHE A 26 -16.26 -15.27 -2.02
C PHE A 26 -14.76 -15.00 -1.91
N ILE A 27 -14.14 -15.26 -0.75
CA ILE A 27 -12.68 -15.11 -0.57
C ILE A 27 -11.92 -16.06 -1.50
N GLU A 28 -12.40 -17.30 -1.65
CA GLU A 28 -11.82 -18.29 -2.54
C GLU A 28 -11.99 -17.91 -4.02
N GLU A 29 -13.12 -17.33 -4.41
CA GLU A 29 -13.32 -16.76 -5.74
C GLU A 29 -12.37 -15.58 -6.00
N GLY A 30 -12.14 -14.72 -5.00
CA GLY A 30 -11.14 -13.65 -5.07
C GLY A 30 -9.72 -14.19 -5.27
N TRP A 31 -9.37 -15.32 -4.63
CA TRP A 31 -8.11 -16.01 -4.91
C TRP A 31 -8.05 -16.53 -6.35
N GLY A 32 -9.13 -17.13 -6.85
CA GLY A 32 -9.27 -17.53 -8.25
C GLY A 32 -9.03 -16.37 -9.23
N ASN A 33 -9.64 -15.20 -8.97
CA ASN A 33 -9.39 -13.98 -9.74
C ASN A 33 -7.93 -13.54 -9.68
N SER A 34 -7.27 -13.72 -8.54
CA SER A 34 -5.85 -13.38 -8.42
C SER A 34 -4.96 -14.22 -9.33
N LEU A 35 -5.25 -15.52 -9.45
CA LEU A 35 -4.56 -16.41 -10.39
C LEU A 35 -4.80 -16.00 -11.85
N ALA A 36 -6.05 -15.70 -12.19
CA ALA A 36 -6.42 -15.23 -13.53
C ALA A 36 -5.73 -13.90 -13.86
N THR A 37 -5.73 -12.94 -12.94
CA THR A 37 -5.04 -11.66 -13.10
C THR A 37 -3.54 -11.86 -13.29
N PHE A 38 -2.89 -12.71 -12.49
CA PHE A 38 -1.47 -13.01 -12.65
C PHE A 38 -1.14 -13.58 -14.04
N ALA A 39 -1.93 -14.55 -14.51
CA ALA A 39 -1.75 -15.16 -15.82
C ALA A 39 -1.92 -14.15 -16.96
N ASN A 40 -2.91 -13.26 -16.87
CA ASN A 40 -3.30 -12.35 -17.95
C ASN A 40 -2.61 -10.98 -17.91
N LYS A 41 -2.11 -10.52 -16.75
CA LYS A 41 -1.47 -9.21 -16.53
C LYS A 41 0.02 -9.33 -16.19
N ASN A 42 0.69 -10.32 -16.78
CA ASN A 42 2.04 -10.75 -16.42
C ASN A 42 3.11 -9.63 -16.41
N ILE A 43 2.99 -8.57 -17.23
CA ILE A 43 3.94 -7.45 -17.23
C ILE A 43 3.78 -6.63 -15.95
N LEU A 44 2.53 -6.28 -15.59
CA LEU A 44 2.25 -5.52 -14.37
C LEU A 44 2.57 -6.35 -13.13
N CYS A 45 2.23 -7.63 -13.11
CA CYS A 45 2.56 -8.52 -12.00
C CYS A 45 4.08 -8.65 -11.80
N ARG A 46 4.86 -8.78 -12.88
CA ARG A 46 6.34 -8.76 -12.79
C ARG A 46 6.86 -7.44 -12.19
N ARG A 47 6.31 -6.30 -12.60
CA ARG A 47 6.69 -5.00 -12.03
C ARG A 47 6.35 -4.89 -10.55
N LEU A 48 5.21 -5.43 -10.11
CA LEU A 48 4.85 -5.50 -8.69
C LEU A 48 5.84 -6.38 -7.91
N THR A 49 6.26 -7.52 -8.47
CA THR A 49 7.31 -8.37 -7.88
C THR A 49 8.66 -7.67 -7.79
N GLU A 50 9.05 -6.91 -8.81
CA GLU A 50 10.29 -6.12 -8.78
C GLU A 50 10.26 -5.10 -7.64
N VAL A 51 9.15 -4.35 -7.48
CA VAL A 51 8.97 -3.40 -6.37
C VAL A 51 9.01 -4.12 -5.01
N ASP A 52 8.31 -5.25 -4.87
CA ASP A 52 8.34 -6.07 -3.64
C ASP A 52 9.76 -6.50 -3.26
N THR A 53 10.54 -6.90 -4.26
CA THR A 53 11.95 -7.30 -4.09
C THR A 53 12.80 -6.14 -3.59
N LEU A 54 12.56 -4.90 -4.06
CA LEU A 54 13.28 -3.73 -3.55
C LEU A 54 12.98 -3.46 -2.07
N PHE A 55 11.72 -3.63 -1.63
CA PHE A 55 11.39 -3.53 -0.21
C PHE A 55 12.09 -4.61 0.63
N MET A 56 12.05 -5.87 0.17
CA MET A 56 12.72 -6.99 0.84
C MET A 56 14.22 -6.73 0.99
N ASP A 57 14.85 -6.20 -0.05
CA ASP A 57 16.28 -5.91 -0.03
C ASP A 57 16.62 -4.79 0.95
N ILE A 58 15.79 -3.74 1.07
CA ILE A 58 15.99 -2.72 2.12
C ILE A 58 15.88 -3.38 3.50
N GLN A 59 14.83 -4.18 3.73
CA GLN A 59 14.54 -4.84 5.01
C GLN A 59 15.67 -5.77 5.48
N SER A 60 16.27 -6.54 4.57
CA SER A 60 17.16 -7.67 4.89
C SER A 60 18.34 -7.36 5.81
N ASP A 61 18.84 -6.13 5.80
CA ASP A 61 19.92 -5.66 6.68
C ASP A 61 19.65 -4.21 7.15
N LEU A 62 18.36 -3.89 7.39
CA LEU A 62 17.99 -2.58 7.93
C LEU A 62 18.41 -2.49 9.40
N LYS A 63 19.38 -1.64 9.69
CA LYS A 63 19.89 -1.41 11.06
C LYS A 63 19.28 -0.14 11.65
N VAL A 64 18.68 -0.27 12.84
CA VAL A 64 18.24 0.88 13.64
C VAL A 64 19.44 1.40 14.43
N LEU A 65 20.08 2.46 13.94
CA LEU A 65 21.31 2.98 14.54
C LEU A 65 21.04 4.03 15.63
N ARG A 66 19.85 4.64 15.61
CA ARG A 66 19.43 5.72 16.53
C ARG A 66 17.98 5.54 16.94
N THR A 67 17.62 6.02 18.13
CA THR A 67 16.22 6.02 18.61
C THR A 67 15.28 6.75 17.65
N THR A 68 15.76 7.83 17.02
CA THR A 68 15.04 8.57 15.96
C THR A 68 14.73 7.76 14.70
N GLN A 69 15.41 6.63 14.49
CA GLN A 69 15.18 5.73 13.36
C GLN A 69 14.22 4.59 13.71
N LEU A 70 13.88 4.39 14.99
CA LEU A 70 13.00 3.29 15.39
C LEU A 70 11.60 3.45 14.78
N VAL A 71 10.95 4.60 15.00
CA VAL A 71 9.61 4.87 14.43
C VAL A 71 9.61 4.83 12.91
N PRO A 72 10.52 5.51 12.20
CA PRO A 72 10.62 5.37 10.74
C PRO A 72 10.83 3.93 10.25
N SER A 73 11.58 3.09 10.98
CA SER A 73 11.78 1.68 10.62
C SER A 73 10.51 0.85 10.82
N LEU A 74 9.75 1.09 11.88
CA LEU A 74 8.44 0.46 12.07
C LEU A 74 7.44 0.89 10.98
N LEU A 75 7.45 2.17 10.63
CA LEU A 75 6.61 2.71 9.56
C LEU A 75 7.03 2.19 8.18
N PHE A 76 8.32 1.89 7.95
CA PHE A 76 8.78 1.15 6.78
C PHE A 76 8.14 -0.23 6.69
N MET A 77 8.19 -1.02 7.78
CA MET A 77 7.53 -2.34 7.79
C MET A 77 6.03 -2.22 7.57
N ARG A 78 5.38 -1.21 8.15
CA ARG A 78 3.96 -0.94 7.95
C ARG A 78 3.64 -0.56 6.51
N ALA A 79 4.47 0.27 5.87
CA ALA A 79 4.34 0.66 4.48
C ALA A 79 4.51 -0.53 3.54
N PHE A 80 5.49 -1.39 3.83
CA PHE A 80 5.74 -2.60 3.05
C PHE A 80 4.60 -3.62 3.17
N GLY A 81 4.12 -3.88 4.39
CA GLY A 81 2.93 -4.71 4.61
C GLY A 81 1.70 -4.15 3.89
N ALA A 82 1.48 -2.83 3.97
CA ALA A 82 0.40 -2.16 3.23
C ALA A 82 0.53 -2.32 1.71
N PHE A 83 1.74 -2.23 1.17
CA PHE A 83 2.00 -2.46 -0.25
C PHE A 83 1.61 -3.90 -0.65
N ARG A 84 2.08 -4.91 0.09
CA ARG A 84 1.68 -6.32 -0.17
C ARG A 84 0.17 -6.53 -0.07
N SER A 85 -0.48 -5.96 0.95
CA SER A 85 -1.94 -6.00 1.06
C SER A 85 -2.62 -5.31 -0.12
N THR A 86 -2.10 -4.17 -0.57
CA THR A 86 -2.61 -3.46 -1.75
C THR A 86 -2.55 -4.35 -2.98
N VAL A 87 -1.43 -5.05 -3.20
CA VAL A 87 -1.27 -6.00 -4.32
C VAL A 87 -2.23 -7.16 -4.19
N ALA A 88 -2.29 -7.81 -3.04
CA ALA A 88 -3.17 -8.97 -2.82
C ALA A 88 -4.64 -8.61 -3.08
N VAL A 89 -5.07 -7.44 -2.63
CA VAL A 89 -6.45 -6.96 -2.84
C VAL A 89 -6.66 -6.48 -4.28
N SER A 90 -5.71 -5.78 -4.91
CA SER A 90 -5.90 -5.22 -6.25
C SER A 90 -6.09 -6.28 -7.34
N LEU A 91 -5.54 -7.48 -7.13
CA LEU A 91 -5.68 -8.62 -8.03
C LEU A 91 -7.13 -9.13 -8.15
N ALA A 92 -8.00 -8.84 -7.18
CA ALA A 92 -9.38 -9.32 -7.12
C ALA A 92 -10.43 -8.23 -6.85
N MET A 93 -10.09 -7.20 -6.09
CA MET A 93 -10.97 -6.12 -5.62
C MET A 93 -10.25 -4.76 -5.80
N PRO A 94 -10.12 -4.28 -7.06
CA PRO A 94 -9.24 -3.14 -7.38
C PRO A 94 -9.65 -1.82 -6.70
N THR A 95 -10.94 -1.57 -6.47
CA THR A 95 -11.44 -0.37 -5.77
C THR A 95 -10.96 -0.36 -4.31
N ASP A 96 -11.16 -1.47 -3.58
CA ASP A 96 -10.81 -1.60 -2.16
C ASP A 96 -9.30 -1.52 -1.92
N ALA A 97 -8.49 -1.86 -2.92
CA ALA A 97 -7.04 -1.75 -2.83
C ALA A 97 -6.54 -0.31 -2.65
N PHE A 98 -7.28 0.71 -3.11
CA PHE A 98 -6.83 2.11 -3.00
C PHE A 98 -6.75 2.61 -1.57
N ALA A 99 -7.60 2.12 -0.65
CA ALA A 99 -7.48 2.43 0.77
C ALA A 99 -6.15 1.92 1.36
N LEU A 100 -5.75 0.71 0.99
CA LEU A 100 -4.48 0.11 1.42
C LEU A 100 -3.28 0.82 0.77
N MET A 101 -3.43 1.24 -0.48
CA MET A 101 -2.41 2.01 -1.21
C MET A 101 -2.12 3.32 -0.50
N ARG A 102 -3.18 4.03 -0.08
CA ARG A 102 -3.06 5.25 0.73
C ARG A 102 -2.34 4.96 2.04
N SER A 103 -2.71 3.89 2.73
CA SER A 103 -2.03 3.49 3.98
C SER A 103 -0.52 3.27 3.78
N SER A 104 -0.10 2.72 2.63
CA SER A 104 1.32 2.57 2.29
C SER A 104 2.02 3.92 2.10
N LEU A 105 1.42 4.82 1.31
CA LEU A 105 1.92 6.19 1.07
C LEU A 105 2.03 6.99 2.37
N GLU A 106 0.97 6.98 3.19
CA GLU A 106 0.92 7.72 4.46
C GLU A 106 1.98 7.23 5.44
N SER A 107 2.20 5.91 5.52
CA SER A 107 3.24 5.34 6.38
C SER A 107 4.63 5.85 5.98
N ALA A 108 4.92 5.93 4.68
CA ALA A 108 6.18 6.48 4.18
C ALA A 108 6.32 7.98 4.46
N GLY A 109 5.27 8.76 4.20
CA GLY A 109 5.25 10.19 4.47
C GLY A 109 5.44 10.51 5.95
N TYR A 110 4.78 9.77 6.85
CA TYR A 110 4.98 9.89 8.29
C TYR A 110 6.40 9.50 8.71
N ALA A 111 6.98 8.45 8.12
CA ALA A 111 8.35 8.06 8.41
C ALA A 111 9.34 9.19 8.11
N LEU A 112 9.20 9.85 6.95
CA LEU A 112 10.01 11.01 6.59
C LEU A 112 9.78 12.20 7.53
N TYR A 113 8.52 12.51 7.83
CA TYR A 113 8.19 13.65 8.68
C TYR A 113 8.70 13.50 10.12
N ILE A 114 8.66 12.28 10.67
CA ILE A 114 9.10 11.99 12.04
C ILE A 114 10.62 11.82 12.09
N TYR A 115 11.27 11.45 10.98
CA TYR A 115 12.71 11.21 10.93
C TYR A 115 13.50 12.45 11.38
N GLY A 116 14.31 12.27 12.43
CA GLY A 116 15.15 13.33 12.99
C GLY A 116 14.51 14.18 14.09
N ASP A 117 13.20 14.03 14.38
CA ASP A 117 12.54 14.69 15.51
C ASP A 117 12.32 13.69 16.66
N GLU A 118 13.26 13.70 17.62
CA GLU A 118 13.21 12.85 18.83
C GLU A 118 11.94 13.05 19.64
N THR A 119 11.48 14.29 19.79
CA THR A 119 10.31 14.61 20.60
C THR A 119 9.04 14.07 19.94
N LEU A 120 8.94 14.20 18.62
CA LEU A 120 7.80 13.67 17.88
C LEU A 120 7.82 12.14 17.81
N ALA A 121 8.99 11.53 17.63
CA ALA A 121 9.14 10.07 17.64
C ALA A 121 8.71 9.47 18.98
N GLU A 122 9.15 10.06 20.10
CA GLU A 122 8.74 9.64 21.45
C GLU A 122 7.23 9.84 21.66
N ALA A 123 6.68 11.00 21.28
CA ALA A 123 5.25 11.26 21.38
C ALA A 123 4.41 10.29 20.53
N TRP A 124 4.93 9.84 19.38
CA TRP A 124 4.29 8.84 18.52
C TRP A 124 4.29 7.46 19.18
N LEU A 125 5.42 7.01 19.73
CA LEU A 125 5.52 5.71 20.44
C LEU A 125 4.58 5.64 21.65
N ARG A 126 4.43 6.78 22.34
CA ARG A 126 3.68 6.89 23.61
C ARG A 126 2.36 7.62 23.43
N ARG A 127 1.80 7.56 22.23
CA ARG A 127 0.62 8.33 21.81
C ARG A 127 -0.55 8.17 22.78
N ASP A 128 -0.79 6.96 23.28
CA ASP A 128 -1.96 6.64 24.11
C ASP A 128 -1.67 6.62 25.62
N GLU A 129 -0.43 6.95 26.04
CA GLU A 129 -0.09 7.03 27.46
C GLU A 129 -0.62 8.30 28.15
N SER A 130 -0.90 9.37 27.39
CA SER A 130 -1.42 10.62 27.95
C SER A 130 -2.24 11.44 26.96
N LYS A 131 -3.10 12.33 27.48
CA LYS A 131 -3.81 13.32 26.65
C LYS A 131 -2.83 14.24 25.91
N LYS A 132 -1.70 14.57 26.53
CA LYS A 132 -0.67 15.46 25.95
C LYS A 132 -0.02 14.82 24.72
N THR A 133 0.49 13.60 24.83
CA THR A 133 1.12 12.89 23.71
C THR A 133 0.13 12.62 22.58
N ARG A 134 -1.12 12.24 22.91
CA ARG A 134 -2.20 12.10 21.92
C ARG A 134 -2.47 13.38 21.15
N GLN A 135 -2.53 14.51 21.85
CA GLN A 135 -2.75 15.84 21.25
C GLN A 135 -1.55 16.26 20.39
N THR A 136 -0.32 16.06 20.89
CA THR A 136 0.90 16.34 20.12
C THR A 136 0.93 15.59 18.79
N VAL A 137 0.62 14.29 18.78
CA VAL A 137 0.57 13.51 17.53
C VAL A 137 -0.55 14.02 16.62
N ARG A 138 -1.74 14.31 17.16
CA ARG A 138 -2.87 14.81 16.38
C ARG A 138 -2.57 16.14 15.68
N ASP A 139 -1.88 17.05 16.36
CA ASP A 139 -1.61 18.39 15.84
C ASP A 139 -0.41 18.41 14.89
N ARG A 140 0.58 17.54 15.10
CA ARG A 140 1.83 17.54 14.33
C ARG A 140 1.83 16.54 13.18
N VAL A 141 1.20 15.38 13.33
CA VAL A 141 1.22 14.31 12.29
C VAL A 141 0.05 14.50 11.34
N THR A 142 0.07 15.62 10.60
CA THR A 142 -0.97 15.99 9.63
C THR A 142 -0.47 15.85 8.20
N GLN A 143 -1.39 15.64 7.25
CA GLN A 143 -1.03 15.49 5.83
C GLN A 143 -0.37 16.74 5.24
N GLY A 144 -0.74 17.95 5.71
CA GLY A 144 -0.10 19.19 5.28
C GLY A 144 1.39 19.19 5.63
N LEU A 145 1.71 18.91 6.90
CA LEU A 145 3.09 18.89 7.39
C LEU A 145 3.93 17.78 6.75
N VAL A 146 3.31 16.62 6.47
CA VAL A 146 3.96 15.55 5.69
C VAL A 146 4.29 16.02 4.27
N LYS A 147 3.34 16.64 3.57
CA LYS A 147 3.56 17.16 2.22
C LYS A 147 4.67 18.23 2.23
N ASP A 148 4.71 19.09 3.25
CA ASP A 148 5.79 20.08 3.41
C ASP A 148 7.16 19.43 3.63
N ALA A 149 7.25 18.36 4.43
CA ALA A 149 8.49 17.62 4.61
C ALA A 149 8.97 16.92 3.34
N ILE A 150 8.06 16.32 2.55
CA ILE A 150 8.41 15.75 1.24
C ILE A 150 8.90 16.87 0.31
N LYS A 151 8.21 18.02 0.29
CA LYS A 151 8.61 19.19 -0.51
C LYS A 151 10.03 19.67 -0.20
N ALA A 152 10.39 19.67 1.08
CA ALA A 152 11.68 20.15 1.55
C ALA A 152 12.85 19.30 1.03
N VAL A 153 12.61 18.01 0.74
CA VAL A 153 13.65 17.11 0.24
C VAL A 153 13.59 16.88 -1.28
N ASP A 154 12.40 16.86 -1.88
CA ASP A 154 12.20 16.67 -3.33
C ASP A 154 10.80 17.15 -3.78
N VAL A 155 10.76 18.28 -4.49
CA VAL A 155 9.52 18.88 -5.03
C VAL A 155 8.84 17.99 -6.08
N GLN A 156 9.61 17.26 -6.89
CA GLN A 156 9.05 16.36 -7.89
C GLN A 156 8.43 15.11 -7.24
N LEU A 157 9.07 14.61 -6.19
CA LEU A 157 8.52 13.54 -5.37
C LEU A 157 7.23 13.96 -4.68
N LEU A 158 7.13 15.20 -4.19
CA LEU A 158 5.86 15.73 -3.66
C LEU A 158 4.76 15.70 -4.72
N GLY A 159 5.05 16.12 -5.96
CA GLY A 159 4.09 16.07 -7.05
C GLY A 159 3.57 14.65 -7.26
N THR A 160 4.48 13.68 -7.33
CA THR A 160 4.15 12.25 -7.48
C THR A 160 3.32 11.73 -6.31
N TYR A 161 3.75 12.00 -5.06
CA TYR A 161 3.04 11.62 -3.84
C TYR A 161 1.62 12.18 -3.83
N SER A 162 1.47 13.47 -4.13
CA SER A 162 0.18 14.15 -4.10
C SER A 162 -0.77 13.58 -5.15
N THR A 163 -0.30 13.35 -6.38
CA THR A 163 -1.11 12.72 -7.43
C THR A 163 -1.59 11.32 -7.03
N LEU A 164 -0.72 10.49 -6.45
CA LEU A 164 -1.08 9.13 -6.04
C LEU A 164 -2.00 9.12 -4.82
N TYR A 165 -1.78 10.04 -3.89
CA TYR A 165 -2.61 10.21 -2.70
C TYR A 165 -4.05 10.62 -3.07
N GLU A 166 -4.22 11.63 -3.91
CA GLU A 166 -5.54 12.05 -4.40
C GLU A 166 -6.20 10.95 -5.25
N ARG A 167 -5.42 10.24 -6.08
CA ARG A 167 -5.94 9.08 -6.82
C ARG A 167 -6.48 8.00 -5.88
N ALA A 168 -5.79 7.73 -4.78
CA ALA A 168 -6.29 6.77 -3.80
C ALA A 168 -7.63 7.20 -3.20
N ILE A 169 -7.83 8.50 -2.95
CA ILE A 169 -9.11 9.06 -2.51
C ILE A 169 -10.19 8.83 -3.58
N ASP A 170 -9.94 9.27 -4.81
CA ASP A 170 -10.86 9.21 -5.94
C ASP A 170 -11.41 7.80 -6.22
N PHE A 171 -10.57 6.78 -6.06
CA PHE A 171 -10.87 5.44 -6.56
C PHE A 171 -11.13 4.38 -5.47
N GLY A 172 -11.19 4.76 -4.19
CA GLY A 172 -11.63 3.80 -3.16
C GLY A 172 -11.30 4.10 -1.71
N ALA A 173 -10.39 5.04 -1.42
CA ALA A 173 -10.04 5.35 -0.03
C ALA A 173 -11.10 6.21 0.69
N HIS A 174 -12.03 6.84 -0.05
CA HIS A 174 -13.14 7.61 0.49
C HIS A 174 -14.46 7.26 -0.22
N PRO A 175 -15.62 7.34 0.46
CA PRO A 175 -16.93 7.19 -0.17
C PRO A 175 -17.28 8.46 -0.96
N ASN A 176 -16.75 8.58 -2.18
CA ASN A 176 -17.12 9.61 -3.16
C ASN A 176 -17.86 8.96 -4.35
N GLU A 177 -18.43 9.79 -5.23
CA GLU A 177 -19.24 9.30 -6.35
C GLU A 177 -18.45 8.38 -7.26
N LYS A 178 -17.17 8.69 -7.50
CA LYS A 178 -16.32 7.92 -8.39
C LYS A 178 -16.00 6.55 -7.81
N ALA A 179 -15.62 6.47 -6.54
CA ALA A 179 -15.35 5.22 -5.84
C ALA A 179 -16.59 4.31 -5.76
N VAL A 180 -17.77 4.89 -5.51
CA VAL A 180 -19.02 4.12 -5.36
C VAL A 180 -19.60 3.72 -6.72
N LEU A 181 -19.70 4.64 -7.68
CA LEU A 181 -20.37 4.38 -8.95
C LEU A 181 -19.56 3.49 -9.89
N THR A 182 -18.23 3.42 -9.72
CA THR A 182 -17.36 2.58 -10.55
C THR A 182 -17.72 1.08 -10.49
N ASN A 183 -18.29 0.64 -9.37
CA ASN A 183 -18.70 -0.76 -9.18
C ASN A 183 -20.19 -1.01 -9.45
N LEU A 184 -20.96 0.04 -9.80
CA LEU A 184 -22.39 -0.11 -10.09
C LEU A 184 -22.60 -0.66 -11.50
N ALA A 185 -23.44 -1.69 -11.64
CA ALA A 185 -23.80 -2.19 -12.97
C ALA A 185 -24.55 -1.12 -13.77
N SER A 186 -24.27 -1.01 -15.08
CA SER A 186 -24.86 0.04 -15.92
C SER A 186 -26.39 0.01 -15.96
N ALA A 187 -27.01 -1.17 -15.78
CA ALA A 187 -28.46 -1.31 -15.68
C ALA A 187 -29.03 -0.59 -14.44
N SER A 188 -28.33 -0.68 -13.30
CA SER A 188 -28.72 -0.06 -12.03
C SER A 188 -28.56 1.46 -11.99
N ILE A 189 -27.86 2.05 -12.97
CA ILE A 189 -27.79 3.51 -13.14
C ILE A 189 -29.10 4.06 -13.72
N ARG A 190 -29.79 3.27 -14.55
CA ARG A 190 -30.99 3.69 -15.30
C ARG A 190 -32.29 3.24 -14.64
N ASP A 191 -32.24 2.16 -13.86
CA ASP A 191 -33.38 1.60 -13.15
C ASP A 191 -33.03 1.39 -11.68
N ALA A 192 -33.61 2.23 -10.82
CA ALA A 192 -33.40 2.18 -9.38
C ALA A 192 -34.16 1.04 -8.67
N SER A 193 -35.01 0.29 -9.40
CA SER A 193 -35.75 -0.83 -8.81
C SER A 193 -34.88 -2.06 -8.51
N SER A 194 -33.67 -2.13 -9.09
CA SER A 194 -32.67 -3.17 -8.80
C SER A 194 -31.24 -2.63 -8.82
N ILE A 195 -30.58 -2.64 -7.67
CA ILE A 195 -29.18 -2.22 -7.51
C ILE A 195 -28.27 -3.45 -7.56
N GLN A 196 -27.41 -3.53 -8.57
CA GLN A 196 -26.38 -4.53 -8.72
C GLN A 196 -25.01 -3.88 -8.56
N TYR A 197 -24.25 -4.36 -7.58
CA TYR A 197 -22.93 -3.83 -7.23
C TYR A 197 -21.87 -4.91 -7.36
N LYS A 198 -20.81 -4.61 -8.11
CA LYS A 198 -19.71 -5.53 -8.37
C LYS A 198 -18.70 -5.47 -7.23
N LEU A 199 -18.57 -6.57 -6.50
CA LEU A 199 -17.60 -6.71 -5.40
C LEU A 199 -16.24 -7.23 -5.92
N LEU A 200 -16.26 -8.30 -6.72
CA LEU A 200 -15.05 -8.81 -7.36
C LEU A 200 -14.82 -8.10 -8.70
N GLY A 201 -13.66 -7.47 -8.85
CA GLY A 201 -13.18 -6.91 -10.10
C GLY A 201 -13.01 -7.99 -11.17
N GLY A 202 -13.30 -7.61 -12.41
CA GLY A 202 -12.95 -8.42 -13.58
C GLY A 202 -11.88 -7.69 -14.39
N ASP A 203 -11.50 -8.27 -15.53
CA ASP A 203 -10.60 -7.59 -16.45
C ASP A 203 -11.20 -6.25 -16.93
N GLY A 204 -10.35 -5.25 -17.07
CA GLY A 204 -10.73 -3.93 -17.57
C GLY A 204 -9.92 -2.77 -16.99
N PRO A 205 -10.30 -1.52 -17.36
CA PRO A 205 -9.52 -0.32 -17.04
C PRO A 205 -9.31 -0.07 -15.55
N LEU A 206 -10.27 -0.46 -14.71
CA LEU A 206 -10.16 -0.31 -13.25
C LEU A 206 -9.07 -1.21 -12.68
N LEU A 207 -9.03 -2.48 -13.09
CA LEU A 207 -7.99 -3.43 -12.69
C LEU A 207 -6.62 -2.93 -13.17
N ASP A 208 -6.50 -2.57 -14.45
CA ASP A 208 -5.24 -2.04 -15.01
C ASP A 208 -4.78 -0.77 -14.29
N GLY A 209 -5.71 0.14 -13.99
CA GLY A 209 -5.46 1.38 -13.27
C GLY A 209 -5.01 1.13 -11.83
N ALA A 210 -5.63 0.19 -11.13
CA ALA A 210 -5.26 -0.20 -9.77
C ALA A 210 -3.86 -0.82 -9.74
N LEU A 211 -3.57 -1.80 -10.59
CA LEU A 211 -2.26 -2.46 -10.67
C LEU A 211 -1.14 -1.48 -11.00
N ARG A 212 -1.35 -0.59 -11.99
CA ARG A 212 -0.39 0.47 -12.33
C ARG A 212 -0.17 1.44 -11.18
N SER A 213 -1.25 1.84 -10.50
CA SER A 213 -1.16 2.73 -9.34
C SER A 213 -0.45 2.05 -8.17
N SER A 214 -0.61 0.74 -7.97
CA SER A 214 0.16 -0.03 -6.98
C SER A 214 1.67 0.03 -7.27
N VAL A 215 2.09 -0.15 -8.54
CA VAL A 215 3.51 -0.01 -8.93
C VAL A 215 4.02 1.40 -8.62
N GLN A 216 3.30 2.43 -9.08
CA GLN A 216 3.70 3.83 -8.89
C GLN A 216 3.75 4.23 -7.40
N ALA A 217 2.79 3.76 -6.60
CA ALA A 217 2.76 4.00 -5.16
C ALA A 217 3.93 3.32 -4.45
N GLY A 218 4.23 2.05 -4.77
CA GLY A 218 5.38 1.36 -4.20
C GLY A 218 6.71 2.05 -4.55
N ILE A 219 6.88 2.50 -5.81
CA ILE A 219 8.04 3.30 -6.22
C ILE A 219 8.12 4.63 -5.45
N CYS A 220 7.01 5.34 -5.31
CA CYS A 220 6.95 6.59 -4.54
C CYS A 220 7.36 6.38 -3.09
N VAL A 221 6.83 5.33 -2.44
CA VAL A 221 7.20 4.93 -1.08
C VAL A 221 8.70 4.64 -0.98
N LEU A 222 9.25 3.83 -1.90
CA LEU A 222 10.67 3.54 -1.94
C LEU A 222 11.52 4.80 -2.13
N ARG A 223 11.08 5.77 -2.95
CA ARG A 223 11.78 7.05 -3.10
C ARG A 223 11.73 7.90 -1.83
N ILE A 224 10.63 7.90 -1.09
CA ILE A 224 10.54 8.62 0.19
C ILE A 224 11.55 8.02 1.20
N PHE A 225 11.62 6.70 1.30
CA PHE A 225 12.54 6.04 2.23
C PHE A 225 14.03 6.21 1.88
N GLN A 226 14.36 6.65 0.66
CA GLN A 226 15.74 7.06 0.32
C GLN A 226 16.25 8.18 1.23
N TYR A 227 15.36 9.10 1.63
CA TYR A 227 15.69 10.23 2.50
C TYR A 227 15.70 9.85 3.99
N VAL A 228 15.13 8.70 4.34
CA VAL A 228 15.07 8.19 5.72
C VAL A 228 16.26 7.27 6.02
N PHE A 229 16.68 6.46 5.03
CA PHE A 229 17.76 5.48 5.16
C PHE A 229 18.85 5.66 4.09
N PRO A 230 19.49 6.84 3.99
CA PRO A 230 20.42 7.13 2.90
C PRO A 230 21.62 6.17 2.86
N GLU A 231 22.16 5.75 4.02
CA GLU A 231 23.29 4.83 4.08
C GLU A 231 22.92 3.45 3.55
N ARG A 232 21.73 2.95 3.90
CA ARG A 232 21.23 1.66 3.40
C ARG A 232 21.05 1.73 1.87
N TYR A 233 20.46 2.81 1.38
CA TYR A 233 20.24 2.99 -0.06
C TYR A 233 21.54 3.05 -0.85
N ALA A 234 22.54 3.76 -0.33
CA ALA A 234 23.87 3.81 -0.94
C ALA A 234 24.55 2.43 -0.95
N SER A 235 24.45 1.66 0.14
CA SER A 235 25.14 0.36 0.27
C SER A 235 24.70 -0.71 -0.73
N ILE A 236 23.50 -0.60 -1.30
CA ILE A 236 22.91 -1.58 -2.23
C ILE A 236 22.52 -0.97 -3.58
N ASP A 237 23.03 0.23 -3.90
CA ASP A 237 22.71 0.98 -5.12
C ASP A 237 21.19 1.10 -5.38
N MET A 238 20.42 1.30 -4.30
CA MET A 238 18.95 1.23 -4.35
C MET A 238 18.36 2.28 -5.27
N THR A 239 18.92 3.49 -5.31
CA THR A 239 18.43 4.58 -6.17
C THR A 239 18.46 4.20 -7.65
N SER A 240 19.56 3.62 -8.13
CA SER A 240 19.66 3.16 -9.53
C SER A 240 18.69 2.02 -9.82
N ARG A 241 18.50 1.11 -8.85
CA ARG A 241 17.55 0.00 -8.97
C ARG A 241 16.11 0.48 -9.06
N ILE A 242 15.71 1.44 -8.22
CA ILE A 242 14.41 2.11 -8.30
C ILE A 242 14.26 2.77 -9.67
N HIS A 243 15.27 3.53 -10.13
CA HIS A 243 15.21 4.20 -11.43
C HIS A 243 14.96 3.23 -12.59
N ARG A 244 15.55 2.03 -12.57
CA ARG A 244 15.30 1.00 -13.59
C ARG A 244 13.86 0.49 -13.56
N VAL A 245 13.30 0.24 -12.37
CA VAL A 245 11.92 -0.24 -12.22
C VAL A 245 10.89 0.85 -12.58
N SER A 246 11.23 2.12 -12.36
CA SER A 246 10.40 3.28 -12.74
C SER A 246 10.30 3.52 -14.24
N GLN A 247 11.14 2.90 -15.07
CA GLN A 247 11.06 3.12 -16.52
C GLN A 247 9.74 2.59 -17.07
N GLY A 248 8.93 3.49 -17.62
CA GLY A 248 7.60 3.18 -18.18
C GLY A 248 6.43 3.30 -17.21
N PHE A 249 6.63 3.91 -16.03
CA PHE A 249 5.60 4.20 -15.03
C PHE A 249 5.65 5.63 -14.51
#